data_AF-A0A940ZQ27-F1
#
_entry.id   AF-A0A940ZQ27-F1
#
_cell.length_a   1.000
_cell.length_b   1.000
_cell.length_c   1.000
_cell.angle_alpha   90.00
_cell.angle_beta   90.00
_cell.angle_gamma   90.00
#
_symmetry.space_group_name_H-M   'P 1'
#
loop_
_entity.id
_entity.type
_entity.pdbx_description
1 polymer ?
#
loop_
_entity_poly.entity_id
_entity_poly.type
_entity_poly.pdbx_seq_one_letter_code
_entity_poly.pdbx_strand_id
1 'polypeptide(L)'
;MLIGLSAKNAILIVEFAKVEHEKGKSLVDAALEGARLRLRPILMTSFAFILGCVPLATASGSGAISRQVMGFAVIGGMLMATCIAIFIIPVTYYFVEKLFQKKGSGPDKPPPTGSETEAGGAA
;
A
#
# COMPACT_ATOMS: atom_id res chain seq x y z
N MET A 1 14.50 6.45 8.90
CA MET A 1 13.20 5.97 9.43
C MET A 1 12.20 5.60 8.34
N LEU A 2 11.98 6.47 7.33
CA LEU A 2 10.99 6.25 6.26
C LEU A 2 11.18 4.95 5.46
N ILE A 3 12.42 4.53 5.22
CA ILE A 3 12.73 3.26 4.53
C ILE A 3 12.10 2.06 5.26
N GLY A 4 12.24 1.98 6.59
CA GLY A 4 11.70 0.86 7.39
C GLY A 4 10.18 0.87 7.49
N LEU A 5 9.57 2.04 7.63
CA LEU A 5 8.10 2.21 7.60
C LEU A 5 7.53 1.81 6.24
N SER A 6 8.20 2.22 5.16
CA SER A 6 7.82 1.84 3.79
C SER A 6 7.96 0.33 3.56
N ALA A 7 9.05 -0.27 4.03
CA ALA A 7 9.28 -1.71 3.93
C ALA A 7 8.22 -2.53 4.68
N LYS A 8 7.88 -2.13 5.92
CA LYS A 8 6.78 -2.75 6.70
C LYS A 8 5.45 -2.66 5.97
N ASN A 9 5.14 -1.50 5.40
CA ASN A 9 3.89 -1.30 4.68
C ASN A 9 3.85 -2.11 3.38
N ALA A 10 4.98 -2.24 2.67
CA ALA A 10 5.10 -3.01 1.46
C ALA A 10 5.01 -4.52 1.68
N ILE A 11 5.74 -5.07 2.66
CA ILE A 11 5.74 -6.51 2.89
C ILE A 11 4.36 -7.01 3.31
N LEU A 12 3.62 -6.23 4.11
CA LEU A 12 2.28 -6.60 4.56
C LEU A 12 1.23 -6.61 3.44
N ILE A 13 1.40 -5.79 2.39
CA ILE A 13 0.51 -5.81 1.22
C ILE A 13 0.86 -7.01 0.34
N VAL A 14 2.15 -7.21 0.05
CA VAL A 14 2.63 -8.29 -0.82
C VAL A 14 2.33 -9.66 -0.20
N GLU A 15 2.56 -9.83 1.10
CA GLU A 15 2.27 -11.07 1.81
C GLU A 15 0.78 -11.40 1.78
N PHE A 16 -0.08 -10.41 2.01
CA PHE A 16 -1.53 -10.62 1.96
C PHE A 16 -2.03 -10.93 0.54
N ALA A 17 -1.49 -10.23 -0.46
CA ALA A 17 -1.80 -10.48 -1.86
C ALA A 17 -1.35 -11.90 -2.28
N LYS A 18 -0.16 -12.34 -1.84
CA LYS A 18 0.33 -13.70 -2.09
C LYS A 18 -0.57 -14.76 -1.46
N VAL A 19 -0.94 -14.59 -0.19
CA VAL A 19 -1.84 -15.51 0.51
C VAL A 19 -3.20 -15.59 -0.19
N GLU A 20 -3.72 -14.47 -0.69
CA GLU A 20 -5.01 -14.45 -1.39
C GLU A 20 -4.94 -15.04 -2.80
N HIS A 21 -3.80 -14.89 -3.48
CA HIS A 21 -3.50 -15.55 -4.75
C HIS A 21 -3.35 -17.08 -4.58
N GLU A 22 -2.71 -17.54 -3.50
CA GLU A 22 -2.62 -18.97 -3.15
C GLU A 22 -4.01 -19.60 -2.85
N LYS A 23 -4.97 -18.80 -2.37
CA LYS A 23 -6.38 -19.23 -2.25
C LYS A 23 -7.13 -19.30 -3.58
N GLY A 24 -6.48 -18.94 -4.69
CA GLY A 24 -7.02 -19.06 -6.04
C GLY A 24 -7.72 -17.82 -6.59
N LYS A 25 -7.59 -16.65 -5.95
CA LYS A 25 -8.06 -15.38 -6.54
C LYS A 25 -7.16 -14.96 -7.71
N SER A 26 -7.72 -14.19 -8.66
CA SER A 26 -6.94 -13.61 -9.75
C SER A 26 -5.86 -12.65 -9.20
N LEU A 27 -4.75 -12.48 -9.92
CA LEU A 27 -3.66 -11.58 -9.51
C LEU A 27 -4.13 -10.15 -9.20
N VAL A 28 -5.12 -9.67 -9.96
CA VAL A 28 -5.67 -8.33 -9.81
C VAL A 28 -6.54 -8.25 -8.55
N ASP A 29 -7.41 -9.24 -8.32
CA ASP A 29 -8.29 -9.27 -7.16
C ASP A 29 -7.50 -9.46 -5.86
N ALA A 30 -6.48 -10.33 -5.87
CA ALA A 30 -5.61 -10.55 -4.73
C ALA A 30 -4.82 -9.29 -4.34
N ALA A 31 -4.29 -8.56 -5.33
CA ALA A 31 -3.59 -7.30 -5.11
C ALA A 31 -4.52 -6.22 -4.55
N LEU A 32 -5.74 -6.11 -5.07
CA LEU A 32 -6.73 -5.12 -4.64
C LEU A 32 -7.24 -5.40 -3.22
N GLU A 33 -7.50 -6.67 -2.88
CA GLU A 33 -7.91 -7.09 -1.55
C GLU A 33 -6.83 -6.77 -0.50
N GLY A 34 -5.58 -7.13 -0.81
CA GLY A 34 -4.41 -6.82 0.03
C GLY A 34 -4.23 -5.32 0.25
N ALA A 35 -4.42 -4.51 -0.80
CA ALA A 35 -4.38 -3.05 -0.70
C ALA A 35 -5.49 -2.49 0.20
N ARG A 36 -6.73 -2.96 0.06
CA ARG A 36 -7.89 -2.49 0.86
C ARG A 36 -7.74 -2.79 2.34
N LEU A 37 -7.31 -4.00 2.69
CA LEU A 37 -7.17 -4.42 4.09
C LEU A 37 -6.08 -3.64 4.84
N ARG A 38 -5.06 -3.17 4.12
CA ARG A 38 -3.94 -2.42 4.69
C ARG A 38 -4.11 -0.91 4.61
N LEU A 39 -5.04 -0.39 3.81
CA LEU A 39 -5.28 1.05 3.67
C LEU A 39 -5.54 1.73 5.03
N ARG A 40 -6.45 1.17 5.85
CA ARG A 40 -6.74 1.71 7.19
C ARG A 40 -5.50 1.71 8.11
N PRO A 41 -4.79 0.59 8.31
CA PRO A 41 -3.55 0.57 9.09
C PRO A 41 -2.44 1.51 8.59
N ILE A 42 -2.24 1.60 7.27
CA ILE A 42 -1.22 2.46 6.66
C ILE A 42 -1.54 3.93 6.93
N LEU A 43 -2.79 4.34 6.72
CA LEU A 43 -3.23 5.70 7.01
C LEU A 43 -3.15 6.00 8.51
N MET A 44 -3.56 5.07 9.38
CA MET A 44 -3.50 5.23 10.83
C MET A 44 -2.06 5.53 11.31
N THR A 45 -1.09 4.73 10.87
CA THR A 45 0.31 4.91 11.26
C THR A 45 0.91 6.18 10.66
N SER A 46 0.57 6.49 9.41
CA SER A 46 1.08 7.69 8.74
C SER A 46 0.55 8.96 9.40
N PHE A 47 -0.75 9.03 9.69
CA PHE A 47 -1.35 10.18 10.36
C PHE A 47 -0.86 10.32 11.81
N ALA A 48 -0.74 9.23 12.56
CA ALA A 48 -0.21 9.28 13.92
C ALA A 48 1.21 9.87 13.96
N PHE A 49 2.06 9.48 12.99
CA PHE A 49 3.44 9.96 12.94
C PHE A 49 3.53 11.40 12.43
N ILE A 50 2.72 11.79 11.44
CA ILE A 50 2.63 13.19 10.97
C ILE A 50 2.19 14.10 12.12
N LEU A 51 1.11 13.75 12.83
CA LEU A 51 0.61 14.51 13.97
C LEU A 51 1.62 14.55 15.13
N GLY A 52 2.32 13.44 15.39
CA GLY A 52 3.40 13.39 16.38
C GLY A 52 4.62 14.26 16.02
N CYS A 53 4.83 14.55 14.73
CA CYS A 53 5.91 15.42 14.26
C CYS A 53 5.52 16.91 14.21
N VAL A 54 4.23 17.25 14.33
CA VAL A 54 3.75 18.65 14.34
C VAL A 54 4.44 19.49 15.42
N PRO A 55 4.58 19.05 16.68
CA PRO A 55 5.29 19.81 17.71
C PRO A 55 6.77 20.01 17.39
N LEU A 56 7.38 19.08 16.65
CA LEU A 56 8.77 19.20 16.19
C LEU A 56 8.91 20.27 15.10
N ALA A 57 7.94 20.35 14.18
CA ALA A 57 7.90 21.34 13.12
C ALA A 57 7.63 22.77 13.64
N THR A 58 6.96 22.91 14.78
CA THR A 58 6.69 24.21 15.43
C THR A 58 7.61 24.51 16.62
N ALA A 59 8.60 23.64 16.88
CA ALA A 59 9.46 23.76 18.04
C ALA A 59 10.31 25.05 18.00
N SER A 60 10.30 25.79 19.11
CA SER A 60 11.11 27.00 19.31
C SER A 60 12.21 26.76 20.38
N GLY A 61 13.19 27.66 20.48
CA GLY A 61 14.31 27.57 21.44
C GLY A 61 15.61 27.00 20.88
N SER A 62 16.53 26.59 21.75
CA SER A 62 17.85 26.08 21.32
C SER A 62 17.70 24.83 20.42
N GLY A 63 18.35 24.84 19.26
CA GLY A 63 18.21 23.77 18.26
C GLY A 63 16.87 23.72 17.52
N ALA A 64 16.07 24.80 17.58
CA ALA A 64 14.79 24.89 16.87
C ALA A 64 14.92 24.61 15.38
N ILE A 65 15.86 25.25 14.69
CA ILE A 65 16.05 25.07 13.25
C ILE A 65 16.27 23.59 12.90
N SER A 66 17.12 22.88 13.64
CA SER A 66 17.37 21.45 13.41
C SER A 66 16.12 20.59 13.60
N ARG A 67 15.31 20.89 14.63
CA ARG A 67 14.04 20.18 14.89
C ARG A 67 12.99 20.47 13.82
N GLN A 68 12.88 21.71 13.40
CA GLN A 68 11.92 22.12 12.37
C GLN A 68 12.28 21.50 11.02
N VAL A 69 13.54 21.56 10.60
CA VAL A 69 14.03 20.91 9.37
C VAL A 69 13.72 19.42 9.39
N MET A 70 14.00 18.74 10.51
CA MET A 70 13.67 17.32 10.67
C MET A 70 12.15 17.08 10.60
N GLY A 71 11.36 17.89 11.30
CA GLY A 71 9.90 17.79 11.31
C GLY A 71 9.28 17.93 9.93
N PHE A 72 9.64 18.98 9.18
CA PHE A 72 9.16 19.20 7.82
C PHE A 72 9.63 18.12 6.84
N ALA A 73 10.90 17.70 6.91
CA ALA A 73 11.43 16.64 6.04
C ALA A 73 10.67 15.33 6.24
N VAL A 74 10.35 15.01 7.49
CA VAL A 74 9.66 13.77 7.86
C VAL A 74 8.17 13.82 7.48
N ILE A 75 7.47 14.93 7.76
CA ILE A 75 6.06 15.10 7.41
C ILE A 75 5.87 15.01 5.89
N GLY A 76 6.67 15.75 5.13
CA GLY A 76 6.61 15.72 3.66
C GLY A 76 7.00 14.35 3.11
N GLY A 77 8.07 13.76 3.63
CA GLY A 77 8.55 12.44 3.22
C GLY A 77 7.52 11.34 3.50
N MET A 78 6.81 11.40 4.62
CA MET A 78 5.77 10.42 4.94
C MET A 78 4.52 10.58 4.07
N LEU A 79 4.06 11.82 3.83
CA LEU A 79 2.94 12.07 2.93
C LEU A 79 3.23 11.51 1.53
N MET A 80 4.40 11.84 0.97
CA MET A 80 4.79 11.36 -0.35
C MET A 80 4.98 9.84 -0.38
N ALA A 81 5.69 9.28 0.61
CA ALA A 81 5.91 7.83 0.69
C ALA A 81 4.58 7.07 0.77
N THR A 82 3.64 7.52 1.61
CA THR A 82 2.35 6.85 1.78
C THR A 82 1.49 6.95 0.52
N CYS A 83 1.38 8.14 -0.10
CA CYS A 83 0.66 8.31 -1.36
C CYS A 83 1.24 7.42 -2.46
N ILE A 84 2.56 7.43 -2.66
CA ILE A 84 3.21 6.66 -3.72
C ILE A 84 3.11 5.15 -3.42
N ALA A 85 3.36 4.73 -2.18
CA ALA A 85 3.36 3.32 -1.79
C ALA A 85 2.00 2.64 -2.03
N ILE A 86 0.90 3.29 -1.64
CA ILE A 86 -0.45 2.72 -1.79
C ILE A 86 -0.76 2.35 -3.24
N PHE A 87 -0.30 3.15 -4.22
CA PHE A 87 -0.52 2.87 -5.65
C PHE A 87 0.56 2.01 -6.28
N ILE A 88 1.84 2.25 -5.96
CA ILE A 88 2.97 1.57 -6.59
C ILE A 88 3.08 0.12 -6.13
N ILE A 89 2.81 -0.20 -4.86
CA ILE A 89 3.01 -1.56 -4.33
C ILE A 89 2.10 -2.59 -5.02
N PRO A 90 0.77 -2.38 -5.15
CA PRO A 90 -0.11 -3.35 -5.83
C PRO A 90 0.24 -3.52 -7.31
N VAL A 91 0.59 -2.42 -7.99
CA VAL A 91 1.00 -2.44 -9.40
C VAL A 91 2.30 -3.22 -9.59
N THR A 92 3.27 -2.99 -8.69
CA THR A 92 4.56 -3.69 -8.72
C THR A 92 4.37 -5.18 -8.45
N TYR A 93 3.52 -5.55 -7.51
CA TYR A 93 3.16 -6.96 -7.25
C TYR A 93 2.58 -7.62 -8.51
N TYR A 94 1.57 -7.02 -9.13
CA TYR A 94 0.98 -7.54 -10.37
C TYR A 94 2.02 -7.71 -11.49
N PHE A 95 2.87 -6.69 -11.69
CA PHE A 95 3.87 -6.70 -12.75
C PHE A 95 4.93 -7.78 -12.54
N VAL A 96 5.42 -7.93 -11.30
CA VAL A 96 6.41 -8.95 -10.92
C VAL A 96 5.81 -10.35 -11.07
N GLU A 97 4.62 -10.62 -10.54
CA GLU A 97 4.02 -11.95 -10.64
C GLU A 97 3.73 -12.32 -12.11
N LYS A 98 3.27 -11.37 -12.92
CA LYS A 98 3.02 -11.56 -14.36
C LYS A 98 4.30 -11.89 -15.12
N LEU A 99 5.41 -11.21 -14.81
CA LEU A 99 6.72 -11.49 -15.42
C LEU A 99 7.24 -12.88 -15.04
N PHE A 100 7.07 -13.28 -13.78
CA PHE A 100 7.52 -14.59 -13.30
C PHE A 100 6.65 -15.74 -13.83
N GLN A 101 5.33 -15.57 -13.94
CA GLN A 101 4.44 -16.55 -14.60
C GLN A 101 4.80 -16.73 -16.09
N LYS A 102 5.17 -15.66 -16.79
CA LYS A 102 5.61 -15.74 -18.20
C LYS A 102 6.95 -16.48 -18.37
N LYS A 103 7.79 -16.56 -17.33
CA LYS A 103 9.08 -17.26 -17.34
C LYS A 103 8.97 -18.75 -16.93
N GLY A 104 7.83 -19.18 -16.39
CA GLY A 104 7.53 -20.56 -16.07
C GLY A 104 6.21 -20.99 -16.71
N SER A 105 6.22 -21.32 -18.02
CA SER A 105 5.05 -21.87 -18.69
C SER A 105 4.72 -23.28 -18.16
N GLY A 106 3.69 -23.36 -17.32
CA GLY A 106 2.80 -24.50 -17.10
C GLY A 106 1.37 -23.95 -16.99
N PRO A 107 0.34 -24.62 -17.54
CA PRO A 107 -0.87 -23.95 -18.03
C PRO A 107 -1.91 -23.64 -16.96
N ASP A 108 -2.55 -22.49 -17.17
CA ASP A 108 -3.98 -22.17 -17.04
C ASP A 108 -4.66 -22.33 -15.67
N LYS A 109 -5.11 -21.19 -15.13
CA LYS A 109 -6.36 -21.16 -14.38
C LYS A 109 -7.20 -19.98 -14.91
N PRO A 110 -8.38 -20.24 -15.51
CA PRO A 110 -9.22 -19.21 -16.09
C PRO A 110 -9.77 -18.26 -15.02
N PRO A 111 -10.16 -17.03 -15.40
CA PRO A 111 -10.63 -16.01 -14.47
C PRO A 111 -11.94 -16.46 -13.77
N PRO A 112 -12.13 -16.17 -12.47
CA PRO A 112 -13.41 -16.42 -11.83
C PRO A 112 -14.46 -15.47 -12.40
N THR A 113 -15.43 -16.06 -13.09
CA THR A 113 -16.72 -15.46 -13.44
C THR A 113 -17.37 -14.88 -12.18
N GLY A 114 -17.35 -13.56 -12.05
CA GLY A 114 -18.21 -12.79 -11.16
C GLY A 114 -19.19 -12.01 -12.02
N SER A 115 -20.28 -12.68 -12.41
CA SER A 115 -21.43 -12.07 -13.06
C SER A 115 -21.95 -10.90 -12.24
N GLU A 116 -22.07 -9.76 -12.91
CA GLU A 116 -22.94 -8.64 -12.56
C GLU A 116 -24.31 -9.17 -12.10
N THR A 117 -24.58 -9.10 -10.80
CA THR A 117 -25.95 -9.06 -10.28
C THR A 117 -26.32 -7.60 -10.08
N GLU A 118 -26.48 -6.86 -11.19
CA GLU A 118 -27.17 -5.57 -11.21
C GLU A 118 -27.92 -5.40 -12.54
N ALA A 119 -29.08 -6.05 -12.62
CA ALA A 119 -30.24 -5.58 -13.35
C ALA A 119 -31.43 -5.87 -12.41
N GLY A 120 -32.17 -4.92 -11.84
CA GLY A 120 -32.45 -3.59 -12.34
C GLY A 120 -33.56 -3.62 -13.39
N GLY A 121 -34.78 -4.03 -13.00
CA GLY A 121 -36.01 -3.48 -13.59
C GLY A 121 -37.05 -4.45 -14.19
N ALA A 122 -38.31 -4.02 -14.02
CA ALA A 122 -39.60 -4.45 -14.60
C ALA A 122 -40.34 -5.56 -13.83
N ALA A 123 -41.43 -5.29 -13.10
CA ALA A 123 -42.71 -4.69 -13.52
C ALA A 123 -43.45 -5.56 -14.55
#